data_AF-A0A357ZAN3-F1
#
_entry.id   AF-A0A357ZAN3-F1
#
_cell.length_a   1.000
_cell.length_b   1.000
_cell.length_c   1.000
_cell.angle_alpha   90.00
_cell.angle_beta   90.00
_cell.angle_gamma   90.00
#
_symmetry.space_group_name_H-M   'P 1'
#
loop_
_entity.id
_entity.type
_entity.pdbx_description
1 polymer ?
#
loop_
_entity_poly.entity_id
_entity_poly.type
_entity_poly.pdbx_seq_one_letter_code
_entity_poly.pdbx_strand_id
1 'polypeptide(L)'
;IPDSIVEQIIASKDKKAILHPILKIEKEEEYYLLLNVQHPTQQDIAVVVFSKKNKYLGFKVVAAFDEQQKNSRLYGKTLTINKEPTFLVAENKMGEDNAASYEKKGWAYSDSIFKLIFFDSNKKPNSSVIINPIDTLPTMNTYSGDYARDSKNFISIRDLATPNKYQFFLHFEKQNGDCVGELKGLLNFTKNKATYTEKGDPCIIHFTITGNVIAIKEEGNCGNHRNMTCYFNDNYDKKKKRNKKK
;
A
#
# COMPACT_ATOMS: atom_id res chain seq x y z
N ILE A 1 -20.47 14.17 -21.32
CA ILE A 1 -19.85 14.11 -19.98
C ILE A 1 -19.57 15.55 -19.57
N PRO A 2 -19.85 16.00 -18.34
CA PRO A 2 -19.56 17.37 -17.92
C PRO A 2 -18.06 17.69 -18.03
N ASP A 3 -17.71 18.90 -18.47
CA ASP A 3 -16.32 19.31 -18.71
C ASP A 3 -15.44 19.18 -17.46
N SER A 4 -15.98 19.48 -16.28
CA SER A 4 -15.29 19.33 -14.99
C SER A 4 -14.89 17.88 -14.66
N ILE A 5 -15.58 16.89 -15.24
CA ILE A 5 -15.23 15.46 -15.11
C ILE A 5 -14.19 15.07 -16.16
N VAL A 6 -14.29 15.62 -17.38
CA VAL A 6 -13.31 15.41 -18.44
C VAL A 6 -11.92 15.89 -18.00
N GLU A 7 -11.84 17.05 -17.35
CA GLU A 7 -10.58 17.58 -16.79
C GLU A 7 -9.97 16.68 -15.71
N GLN A 8 -10.81 15.99 -14.92
CA GLN A 8 -10.35 15.04 -13.90
C GLN A 8 -9.86 13.72 -14.51
N ILE A 9 -10.40 13.31 -15.66
CA ILE A 9 -10.00 12.09 -16.37
C ILE A 9 -8.69 12.31 -17.13
N ILE A 10 -8.54 13.43 -17.84
CA ILE A 10 -7.39 13.71 -18.71
C ILE A 10 -6.17 14.26 -17.95
N ALA A 11 -6.39 14.79 -16.75
CA ALA A 11 -5.48 15.68 -16.02
C ALA A 11 -5.15 16.96 -16.81
N SER A 12 -5.21 18.12 -16.16
CA SER A 12 -5.12 19.45 -16.80
C SER A 12 -3.82 19.72 -17.60
N LYS A 13 -2.81 18.85 -17.45
CA LYS A 13 -1.51 18.96 -18.12
C LYS A 13 -1.48 18.28 -19.50
N ASP A 14 -2.43 17.40 -19.83
CA ASP A 14 -2.41 16.63 -21.09
C ASP A 14 -3.49 17.09 -22.07
N LYS A 15 -3.36 18.32 -22.57
CA LYS A 15 -4.31 18.93 -23.52
C LYS A 15 -4.43 18.20 -24.88
N LYS A 16 -3.64 17.15 -25.11
CA LYS A 16 -3.64 16.38 -26.36
C LYS A 16 -4.40 15.07 -26.25
N ALA A 17 -4.91 14.72 -25.07
CA ALA A 17 -5.62 13.47 -24.92
C ALA A 17 -6.97 13.48 -25.67
N ILE A 18 -7.32 12.36 -26.30
CA ILE A 18 -8.57 12.19 -27.05
C ILE A 18 -9.42 11.11 -26.37
N LEU A 19 -10.71 11.40 -26.17
CA LEU A 19 -11.66 10.47 -25.57
C LEU A 19 -12.50 9.81 -26.66
N HIS A 20 -12.48 8.48 -26.70
CA HIS A 20 -13.35 7.68 -27.55
C HIS A 20 -14.28 6.81 -26.70
N PRO A 21 -15.61 6.86 -26.91
CA PRO A 21 -16.50 5.94 -26.23
C PRO A 21 -16.27 4.51 -26.71
N ILE A 22 -16.30 3.57 -25.78
CA ILE A 22 -16.14 2.13 -26.06
C ILE A 22 -17.49 1.43 -25.97
N LEU A 23 -18.13 1.52 -24.81
CA LEU A 23 -19.34 0.75 -24.50
C LEU A 23 -20.17 1.47 -23.43
N LYS A 24 -21.49 1.29 -23.52
CA LYS A 24 -22.44 1.62 -22.45
C LYS A 24 -22.98 0.33 -21.84
N ILE A 25 -22.95 0.21 -20.51
CA ILE A 25 -23.51 -0.91 -19.76
C ILE A 25 -24.72 -0.40 -18.97
N GLU A 26 -25.90 -0.94 -19.26
CA GLU A 26 -27.15 -0.56 -18.60
C GLU A 26 -27.39 -1.42 -17.35
N LYS A 27 -27.77 -0.77 -16.25
CA LYS A 27 -28.29 -1.40 -15.01
C LYS A 27 -29.67 -0.87 -14.66
N GLU A 28 -30.23 -1.34 -13.56
CA GLU A 28 -31.58 -0.92 -13.13
C GLU A 28 -31.58 0.57 -12.74
N GLU A 29 -30.69 0.97 -11.84
CA GLU A 29 -30.67 2.34 -11.28
C GLU A 29 -29.71 3.30 -12.00
N GLU A 30 -28.72 2.74 -12.70
CA GLU A 30 -27.59 3.47 -13.26
C GLU A 30 -27.11 2.87 -14.59
N TYR A 31 -26.15 3.54 -15.20
CA TYR A 31 -25.42 3.02 -16.36
C TYR A 31 -23.96 3.44 -16.30
N TYR A 32 -23.11 2.63 -16.94
CA TYR A 32 -21.67 2.81 -16.99
C TYR A 32 -21.28 3.16 -18.41
N LEU A 33 -20.50 4.22 -18.59
CA LEU A 33 -19.92 4.61 -19.86
C LEU A 33 -18.42 4.34 -19.81
N LEU A 34 -17.94 3.47 -20.68
CA LEU A 34 -16.53 3.18 -20.84
C LEU A 34 -15.93 4.06 -21.92
N LEU A 35 -14.77 4.61 -21.61
CA LEU A 35 -14.05 5.54 -22.45
C LEU A 35 -12.62 5.05 -22.61
N ASN A 36 -12.15 5.07 -23.85
CA ASN A 36 -10.76 4.99 -24.19
C ASN A 36 -10.18 6.41 -24.16
N VAL A 37 -9.21 6.65 -23.30
CA VAL A 37 -8.52 7.94 -23.19
C VAL A 37 -7.14 7.75 -23.79
N GLN A 38 -6.95 8.25 -25.01
CA GLN A 38 -5.68 8.16 -25.72
C GLN A 38 -4.80 9.35 -25.37
N HIS A 39 -3.72 9.10 -24.63
CA HIS A 39 -2.65 10.06 -24.36
C HIS A 39 -1.50 9.84 -25.36
N PRO A 40 -0.53 10.78 -25.47
CA PRO A 40 0.62 10.62 -26.36
C PRO A 40 1.50 9.39 -26.06
N THR A 41 1.59 8.96 -24.80
CA THR A 41 2.47 7.86 -24.36
C THR A 41 1.73 6.73 -23.66
N GLN A 42 0.42 6.86 -23.47
CA GLN A 42 -0.36 5.96 -22.64
C GLN A 42 -1.79 5.89 -23.17
N GLN A 43 -2.45 4.76 -22.98
CA GLN A 43 -3.85 4.59 -23.30
C GLN A 43 -4.59 4.11 -22.06
N ASP A 44 -5.60 4.86 -21.62
CA ASP A 44 -6.35 4.56 -20.40
C ASP A 44 -7.77 4.12 -20.71
N ILE A 45 -8.31 3.26 -19.85
CA ILE A 45 -9.72 2.90 -19.87
C ILE A 45 -10.36 3.48 -18.62
N ALA A 46 -11.22 4.48 -18.85
CA ALA A 46 -12.01 5.12 -17.81
C ALA A 46 -13.45 4.61 -17.83
N VAL A 47 -14.02 4.43 -16.66
CA VAL A 47 -15.43 4.14 -16.44
C VAL A 47 -16.06 5.34 -15.77
N VAL A 48 -17.16 5.84 -16.32
CA VAL A 48 -17.96 6.91 -15.73
C VAL A 48 -19.36 6.39 -15.45
N VAL A 49 -19.86 6.62 -14.24
CA VAL A 49 -21.16 6.14 -13.77
C VAL A 49 -22.16 7.28 -13.76
N PHE A 50 -23.35 7.02 -14.29
CA PHE A 50 -24.45 7.96 -14.31
C PHE A 50 -25.72 7.28 -13.83
N SER A 51 -26.57 8.03 -13.13
CA SER A 51 -27.96 7.62 -12.91
C SER A 51 -28.73 7.59 -14.23
N LYS A 52 -29.87 6.90 -14.27
CA LYS A 52 -30.80 6.93 -15.42
C LYS A 52 -31.26 8.33 -15.83
N LYS A 53 -31.18 9.32 -14.93
CA LYS A 53 -31.49 10.73 -15.21
C LYS A 53 -30.27 11.52 -15.71
N ASN A 54 -29.22 10.84 -16.18
CA ASN A 54 -27.96 11.42 -16.66
C ASN A 54 -27.21 12.27 -15.62
N LYS A 55 -27.52 12.11 -14.32
CA LYS A 55 -26.72 12.71 -13.26
C LYS A 55 -25.45 11.88 -13.08
N TYR A 56 -24.30 12.55 -13.11
CA TYR A 56 -23.01 11.96 -12.79
C TYR A 56 -23.00 11.42 -11.35
N LEU A 57 -22.43 10.24 -11.16
CA LEU A 57 -22.34 9.57 -9.86
C LEU A 57 -20.89 9.28 -9.45
N GLY A 58 -20.03 8.91 -10.40
CA GLY A 58 -18.62 8.62 -10.10
C GLY A 58 -17.79 8.30 -11.34
N PHE A 59 -16.47 8.24 -11.21
CA PHE A 59 -15.59 7.73 -12.26
C PHE A 59 -14.39 6.96 -11.68
N LYS A 60 -13.77 6.13 -12.51
CA LYS A 60 -12.51 5.45 -12.21
C LYS A 60 -11.75 5.13 -13.48
N VAL A 61 -10.45 5.45 -13.51
CA VAL A 61 -9.52 4.82 -14.47
C VAL A 61 -9.24 3.40 -13.97
N VAL A 62 -9.73 2.40 -14.72
CA VAL A 62 -9.65 0.99 -14.32
C VAL A 62 -8.41 0.32 -14.90
N ALA A 63 -7.95 0.73 -16.08
CA ALA A 63 -6.75 0.22 -16.71
C ALA A 63 -5.94 1.36 -17.35
N ALA A 64 -4.62 1.19 -17.34
CA ALA A 64 -3.65 2.05 -17.99
C ALA A 64 -2.68 1.18 -18.78
N PHE A 65 -2.52 1.47 -20.07
CA PHE A 65 -1.71 0.74 -21.03
C PHE A 65 -0.57 1.63 -21.51
N ASP A 66 0.66 1.14 -21.41
CA ASP A 66 1.84 1.84 -21.91
C ASP A 66 1.97 1.61 -23.42
N GLU A 67 1.91 2.69 -24.21
CA GLU A 67 2.01 2.60 -25.68
C GLU A 67 3.39 2.09 -26.13
N GLN A 68 4.45 2.27 -25.33
CA GLN A 68 5.77 1.71 -25.65
C GLN A 68 5.80 0.18 -25.59
N GLN A 69 4.86 -0.43 -24.85
CA GLN A 69 4.75 -1.88 -24.67
C GLN A 69 3.70 -2.51 -25.58
N LYS A 70 3.15 -1.75 -26.53
CA LYS A 70 2.20 -2.25 -27.52
C LYS A 70 2.81 -3.41 -28.32
N ASN A 71 2.08 -4.52 -28.44
CA ASN A 71 2.53 -5.77 -29.08
C ASN A 71 3.75 -6.45 -28.42
N SER A 72 4.12 -6.07 -27.20
CA SER A 72 5.16 -6.75 -26.45
C SER A 72 4.77 -8.21 -26.17
N ARG A 73 5.71 -9.14 -26.36
CA ARG A 73 5.55 -10.53 -25.92
C ARG A 73 5.77 -10.69 -24.41
N LEU A 74 6.38 -9.69 -23.79
CA LEU A 74 6.79 -9.70 -22.38
C LEU A 74 5.82 -8.93 -21.49
N TYR A 75 4.84 -8.23 -22.08
CA TYR A 75 3.85 -7.46 -21.37
C TYR A 75 2.47 -7.71 -21.96
N GLY A 76 1.55 -8.17 -21.13
CA GLY A 76 0.15 -8.39 -21.50
C GLY A 76 -0.77 -7.86 -20.42
N LYS A 77 -1.69 -6.97 -20.79
CA LYS A 77 -2.75 -6.48 -19.90
C LYS A 77 -4.11 -6.76 -20.53
N THR A 78 -5.03 -7.28 -19.75
CA THR A 78 -6.39 -7.62 -20.17
C THR A 78 -7.39 -7.01 -19.20
N LEU A 79 -8.42 -6.36 -19.73
CA LEU A 79 -9.59 -5.90 -18.97
C LEU A 79 -10.77 -6.82 -19.30
N THR A 80 -11.32 -7.47 -18.28
CA THR A 80 -12.53 -8.29 -18.36
C THR A 80 -13.64 -7.61 -17.59
N ILE A 81 -14.85 -7.62 -18.16
CA ILE A 81 -16.04 -7.01 -17.57
C ILE A 81 -17.11 -8.09 -17.48
N ASN A 82 -17.61 -8.36 -16.28
CA ASN A 82 -18.68 -9.33 -16.07
C ASN A 82 -20.07 -8.66 -16.08
N LYS A 83 -21.12 -9.46 -15.90
CA LYS A 83 -22.51 -8.98 -15.88
C LYS A 83 -22.82 -8.07 -14.71
N GLU A 84 -22.16 -8.22 -13.56
CA GLU A 84 -22.33 -7.40 -12.34
C GLU A 84 -21.11 -6.48 -12.19
N PRO A 85 -21.10 -5.35 -12.94
CA PRO A 85 -19.92 -4.78 -13.57
C PRO A 85 -18.76 -4.66 -12.61
N THR A 86 -17.93 -5.70 -12.66
CA THR A 86 -16.64 -5.81 -12.05
C THR A 86 -15.63 -5.63 -13.16
N PHE A 87 -14.81 -4.61 -13.03
CA PHE A 87 -13.74 -4.29 -13.95
C PHE A 87 -12.48 -5.01 -13.47
N LEU A 88 -12.27 -6.22 -13.99
CA LEU A 88 -11.13 -7.05 -13.63
C LEU A 88 -9.99 -6.79 -14.61
N VAL A 89 -8.90 -6.23 -14.11
CA VAL A 89 -7.67 -6.00 -14.87
C VAL A 89 -6.64 -7.03 -14.45
N ALA A 90 -6.18 -7.83 -15.40
CA ALA A 90 -5.06 -8.74 -15.25
C ALA A 90 -3.87 -8.19 -16.03
N GLU A 91 -2.73 -8.04 -15.36
CA GLU A 91 -1.46 -7.61 -15.95
C GLU A 91 -0.45 -8.73 -15.75
N ASN A 92 0.24 -9.12 -16.81
CA ASN A 92 1.36 -10.04 -16.79
C ASN A 92 2.57 -9.32 -17.38
N LYS A 93 3.71 -9.39 -16.68
CA LYS A 93 4.96 -8.78 -17.11
C LYS A 93 6.12 -9.72 -16.84
N MET A 94 6.94 -9.96 -17.85
CA MET A 94 8.24 -10.61 -17.68
C MET A 94 9.28 -9.54 -17.33
N GLY A 95 9.95 -9.71 -16.19
CA GLY A 95 11.08 -8.88 -15.78
C GLY A 95 12.35 -9.18 -16.58
N GLU A 96 13.36 -8.31 -16.47
CA GLU A 96 14.67 -8.48 -17.12
C GLU A 96 15.37 -9.79 -16.68
N ASP A 97 15.09 -10.26 -15.46
CA ASP A 97 15.61 -11.53 -14.91
C ASP A 97 14.84 -12.78 -15.40
N ASN A 98 14.00 -12.67 -16.43
CA ASN A 98 13.02 -13.70 -16.86
C ASN A 98 12.03 -14.13 -15.75
N ALA A 99 11.89 -13.33 -14.70
CA ALA A 99 10.89 -13.56 -13.65
C ALA A 99 9.52 -13.10 -14.14
N ALA A 100 8.54 -14.00 -14.16
CA ALA A 100 7.16 -13.68 -14.51
C ALA A 100 6.42 -13.06 -13.32
N SER A 101 5.93 -11.85 -13.50
CA SER A 101 5.01 -11.19 -12.57
C SER A 101 3.61 -11.12 -13.14
N TYR A 102 2.61 -11.28 -12.28
CA TYR A 102 1.21 -11.09 -12.54
C TYR A 102 0.60 -10.22 -11.43
N GLU A 103 -0.38 -9.42 -11.81
CA GLU A 103 -1.22 -8.66 -10.90
C GLU A 103 -2.65 -8.67 -11.43
N LYS A 104 -3.63 -8.91 -10.58
CA LYS A 104 -5.06 -8.89 -10.89
C LYS A 104 -5.77 -7.97 -9.92
N LYS A 105 -6.52 -7.01 -10.43
CA LYS A 105 -7.31 -6.04 -9.66
C LYS A 105 -8.74 -6.02 -10.17
N GLY A 106 -9.72 -6.24 -9.29
CA GLY A 106 -11.14 -6.14 -9.59
C GLY A 106 -11.76 -4.94 -8.91
N TRP A 107 -12.36 -4.04 -9.69
CA TRP A 107 -13.07 -2.87 -9.19
C TRP A 107 -14.57 -3.00 -9.40
N ALA A 108 -15.37 -2.67 -8.39
CA ALA A 108 -16.81 -2.58 -8.51
C ALA A 108 -17.32 -1.26 -7.92
N TYR A 109 -18.39 -0.72 -8.49
CA TYR A 109 -19.03 0.48 -7.98
C TYR A 109 -20.14 0.08 -6.99
N SER A 110 -20.07 0.55 -5.75
CA SER A 110 -21.07 0.30 -4.70
C SER A 110 -21.03 1.43 -3.68
N ASP A 111 -22.18 1.77 -3.08
CA ASP A 111 -22.30 2.87 -2.10
C ASP A 111 -21.72 4.19 -2.61
N SER A 112 -21.97 4.49 -3.89
CA SER A 112 -21.50 5.69 -4.59
C SER A 112 -19.97 5.82 -4.74
N ILE A 113 -19.20 4.74 -4.54
CA ILE A 113 -17.74 4.73 -4.69
C ILE A 113 -17.25 3.47 -5.41
N PHE A 114 -16.12 3.57 -6.12
CA PHE A 114 -15.42 2.39 -6.63
C PHE A 114 -14.60 1.74 -5.51
N LYS A 115 -14.86 0.46 -5.25
CA LYS A 115 -14.14 -0.35 -4.26
C LYS A 115 -13.29 -1.41 -4.97
N LEU A 116 -12.10 -1.66 -4.42
CA LEU A 116 -11.29 -2.81 -4.80
C LEU A 116 -11.91 -4.05 -4.14
N ILE A 117 -12.50 -4.93 -4.94
CA ILE A 117 -13.18 -6.14 -4.46
C ILE A 117 -12.37 -7.42 -4.68
N PHE A 118 -11.33 -7.34 -5.50
CA PHE A 118 -10.43 -8.45 -5.78
C PHE A 118 -9.01 -7.95 -5.98
N PHE A 119 -8.05 -8.59 -5.32
CA PHE A 119 -6.63 -8.35 -5.51
C PHE A 119 -5.84 -9.65 -5.37
N ASP A 120 -5.06 -9.99 -6.39
CA ASP A 120 -4.20 -11.16 -6.42
C ASP A 120 -2.95 -10.82 -7.21
N SER A 121 -1.76 -11.06 -6.65
CA SER A 121 -0.50 -10.63 -7.25
C SER A 121 0.64 -11.49 -6.73
N ASN A 122 1.55 -11.87 -7.63
CA ASN A 122 2.89 -12.37 -7.25
C ASN A 122 3.96 -11.29 -7.44
N LYS A 123 3.57 -10.08 -7.85
CA LYS A 123 4.49 -8.95 -8.00
C LYS A 123 5.00 -8.62 -6.61
N LYS A 124 6.28 -8.92 -6.37
CA LYS A 124 6.98 -8.46 -5.17
C LYS A 124 6.77 -6.94 -5.10
N PRO A 125 6.30 -6.40 -3.97
CA PRO A 125 6.08 -4.97 -3.86
C PRO A 125 7.40 -4.26 -4.20
N ASN A 126 7.39 -3.50 -5.32
CA ASN A 126 8.45 -2.55 -5.61
C ASN A 126 8.61 -1.71 -4.35
N SER A 127 9.83 -1.62 -3.82
CA SER A 127 10.12 -1.02 -2.51
C SER A 127 9.40 0.31 -2.32
N SER A 128 8.18 0.25 -1.76
CA SER A 128 7.47 1.42 -1.30
C SER A 128 8.27 1.91 -0.11
N VAL A 129 8.63 3.18 -0.13
CA VAL A 129 9.23 3.82 1.04
C VAL A 129 8.27 3.61 2.20
N ILE A 130 8.68 2.85 3.20
CA ILE A 130 7.89 2.63 4.41
C ILE A 130 7.86 3.95 5.17
N ILE A 131 6.66 4.52 5.34
CA ILE A 131 6.47 5.78 6.06
C ILE A 131 6.36 5.45 7.55
N ASN A 132 7.27 6.01 8.35
CA ASN A 132 7.24 5.91 9.79
C ASN A 132 6.30 6.98 10.37
N PRO A 133 5.13 6.64 10.94
CA PRO A 133 4.12 7.61 11.36
C PRO A 133 4.54 8.43 12.60
N ILE A 134 5.62 8.05 13.27
CA ILE A 134 6.11 8.69 14.50
C ILE A 134 7.51 9.30 14.32
N ASP A 135 8.00 9.41 13.10
CA ASP A 135 9.36 9.88 12.81
C ASP A 135 9.62 11.32 13.32
N THR A 136 8.61 12.17 13.27
CA THR A 136 8.61 13.57 13.72
C THR A 136 8.58 13.76 15.24
N LEU A 137 8.29 12.71 16.02
CA LEU A 137 8.15 12.82 17.47
C LEU A 137 9.52 12.94 18.19
N PRO A 138 9.56 13.48 19.43
CA PRO A 138 10.80 13.66 20.19
C PRO A 138 11.57 12.36 20.51
N THR A 139 12.90 12.51 20.67
CA THR A 139 13.86 11.44 21.00
C THR A 139 14.86 11.86 22.09
N MET A 140 14.31 12.33 23.21
CA MET A 140 14.99 12.89 24.38
C MET A 140 15.34 11.84 25.43
N ASN A 141 14.51 10.80 25.61
CA ASN A 141 14.77 9.77 26.61
C ASN A 141 15.81 8.73 26.13
N THR A 142 16.38 7.99 27.09
CA THR A 142 17.50 7.06 26.89
C THR A 142 17.30 6.07 25.74
N TYR A 143 16.13 5.43 25.68
CA TYR A 143 15.84 4.40 24.68
C TYR A 143 15.20 4.92 23.40
N SER A 144 14.92 6.22 23.33
CA SER A 144 14.32 6.81 22.14
C SER A 144 15.32 6.91 20.99
N GLY A 145 14.80 6.73 19.78
CA GLY A 145 15.56 6.72 18.54
C GLY A 145 15.04 5.68 17.55
N ASP A 146 15.71 5.63 16.41
CA ASP A 146 15.44 4.63 15.37
C ASP A 146 16.47 3.52 15.48
N TYR A 147 16.00 2.28 15.51
CA TYR A 147 16.82 1.10 15.43
C TYR A 147 16.52 0.42 14.11
N ALA A 148 17.50 0.18 13.27
CA ALA A 148 17.23 -0.45 11.97
C ALA A 148 18.42 -1.20 11.39
N ARG A 149 18.08 -2.18 10.57
CA ARG A 149 18.99 -2.80 9.61
C ARG A 149 18.99 -2.04 8.29
N ASP A 150 17.81 -1.67 7.80
CA ASP A 150 17.60 -0.96 6.53
C ASP A 150 16.33 -0.08 6.59
N SER A 151 15.83 0.39 5.45
CA SER A 151 14.63 1.26 5.37
C SER A 151 13.29 0.51 5.51
N LYS A 152 13.31 -0.82 5.41
CA LYS A 152 12.14 -1.71 5.50
C LYS A 152 12.17 -2.58 6.76
N ASN A 153 13.28 -2.63 7.48
CA ASN A 153 13.46 -3.44 8.66
C ASN A 153 13.95 -2.56 9.82
N PHE A 154 12.99 -2.02 10.57
CA PHE A 154 13.27 -1.04 11.61
C PHE A 154 12.21 -1.00 12.71
N ILE A 155 12.62 -0.51 13.87
CA ILE A 155 11.74 -0.07 14.95
C ILE A 155 12.10 1.36 15.35
N SER A 156 11.08 2.19 15.46
CA SER A 156 11.19 3.56 15.97
C SER A 156 10.61 3.61 17.36
N ILE A 157 11.36 4.18 18.30
CA ILE A 157 10.94 4.41 19.68
C ILE A 157 10.94 5.92 19.92
N ARG A 158 9.83 6.42 20.45
CA ARG A 158 9.60 7.86 20.68
C ARG A 158 9.11 8.11 22.09
N ASP A 159 9.40 9.30 22.59
CA ASP A 159 9.05 9.67 23.96
C ASP A 159 7.53 9.82 24.13
N LEU A 160 7.04 9.44 25.30
CA LEU A 160 5.77 9.93 25.83
C LEU A 160 6.01 10.95 26.96
N ALA A 161 4.92 11.54 27.46
CA ALA A 161 4.95 12.57 28.50
C ALA A 161 5.62 12.11 29.81
N THR A 162 5.65 10.81 30.10
CA THR A 162 6.22 10.26 31.34
C THR A 162 7.54 9.53 31.08
N PRO A 163 8.53 9.64 31.99
CA PRO A 163 9.76 8.85 31.92
C PRO A 163 9.47 7.34 31.80
N ASN A 164 10.30 6.64 31.03
CA ASN A 164 10.21 5.19 30.76
C ASN A 164 8.98 4.69 29.99
N LYS A 165 8.04 5.56 29.63
CA LYS A 165 6.98 5.23 28.68
C LYS A 165 7.32 5.76 27.30
N TYR A 166 7.09 4.92 26.31
CA TYR A 166 7.42 5.19 24.92
C TYR A 166 6.28 4.73 24.02
N GLN A 167 6.21 5.34 22.85
CA GLN A 167 5.45 4.81 21.72
C GLN A 167 6.43 4.18 20.75
N PHE A 168 6.04 3.06 20.13
CA PHE A 168 6.84 2.43 19.09
C PHE A 168 6.07 2.20 17.80
N PHE A 169 6.84 2.09 16.72
CA PHE A 169 6.40 1.60 15.42
C PHE A 169 7.47 0.64 14.89
N LEU A 170 7.09 -0.59 14.61
CA LEU A 170 7.92 -1.67 14.13
C LEU A 170 7.42 -2.09 12.75
N HIS A 171 8.32 -2.11 11.78
CA HIS A 171 8.06 -2.67 10.45
C HIS A 171 9.19 -3.62 10.09
N PHE A 172 8.85 -4.78 9.55
CA PHE A 172 9.82 -5.67 8.92
C PHE A 172 9.30 -6.22 7.60
N GLU A 173 10.24 -6.49 6.70
CA GLU A 173 10.03 -7.19 5.45
C GLU A 173 11.14 -8.25 5.29
N LYS A 174 10.74 -9.52 5.40
CA LYS A 174 11.59 -10.68 5.21
C LYS A 174 11.21 -11.40 3.92
N GLN A 175 12.07 -12.30 3.46
CA GLN A 175 11.81 -13.15 2.29
C GLN A 175 11.38 -12.36 1.05
N ASN A 176 12.05 -11.23 0.77
CA ASN A 176 11.76 -10.39 -0.40
C ASN A 176 10.30 -9.92 -0.55
N GLY A 177 9.61 -9.65 0.57
CA GLY A 177 8.24 -9.12 0.57
C GLY A 177 7.16 -10.15 0.86
N ASP A 178 7.49 -11.45 0.86
CA ASP A 178 6.53 -12.52 1.17
C ASP A 178 6.12 -12.52 2.66
N CYS A 179 6.90 -11.83 3.48
CA CYS A 179 6.80 -11.83 4.93
C CYS A 179 6.89 -10.40 5.48
N VAL A 180 5.75 -9.73 5.56
CA VAL A 180 5.63 -8.36 6.07
C VAL A 180 4.92 -8.38 7.42
N GLY A 181 5.39 -7.55 8.35
CA GLY A 181 4.71 -7.30 9.61
C GLY A 181 4.85 -5.86 10.06
N GLU A 182 3.76 -5.31 10.59
CA GLU A 182 3.69 -3.96 11.15
C GLU A 182 3.07 -4.03 12.54
N LEU A 183 3.67 -3.35 13.50
CA LEU A 183 3.11 -3.25 14.84
C LEU A 183 3.40 -1.88 15.43
N LYS A 184 2.40 -1.30 16.09
CA LYS A 184 2.52 -0.06 16.86
C LYS A 184 1.90 -0.24 18.22
N GLY A 185 2.42 0.48 19.20
CA GLY A 185 1.86 0.40 20.54
C GLY A 185 2.63 1.23 21.54
N LEU A 186 2.33 0.98 22.80
CA LEU A 186 2.97 1.62 23.92
C LEU A 186 3.89 0.63 24.63
N LEU A 187 5.06 1.12 25.04
CA LEU A 187 6.02 0.37 25.83
C LEU A 187 6.23 1.07 27.17
N ASN A 188 6.28 0.28 28.22
CA ASN A 188 6.74 0.73 29.53
C ASN A 188 8.00 -0.07 29.89
N PHE A 189 9.15 0.59 29.91
CA PHE A 189 10.42 -0.08 30.20
C PHE A 189 10.65 -0.19 31.70
N THR A 190 10.86 -1.42 32.16
CA THR A 190 11.41 -1.72 33.48
C THR A 190 12.88 -2.09 33.29
N LYS A 191 13.78 -1.19 33.72
CA LYS A 191 15.22 -1.24 33.40
C LYS A 191 15.45 -1.20 31.89
N ASN A 192 15.81 -2.34 31.27
CA ASN A 192 16.09 -2.46 29.85
C ASN A 192 15.13 -3.40 29.12
N LYS A 193 14.03 -3.80 29.78
CA LYS A 193 13.02 -4.70 29.24
C LYS A 193 11.65 -4.05 29.18
N ALA A 194 10.89 -4.33 28.12
CA ALA A 194 9.48 -3.96 28.00
C ALA A 194 8.71 -5.12 27.37
N THR A 195 7.42 -5.20 27.66
CA THR A 195 6.51 -6.15 27.02
C THR A 195 5.35 -5.38 26.44
N TYR A 196 5.01 -5.66 25.18
CA TYR A 196 3.79 -5.20 24.55
C TYR A 196 2.71 -6.28 24.68
N THR A 197 1.53 -5.85 25.10
CA THR A 197 0.28 -6.61 25.07
C THR A 197 -0.88 -5.66 24.78
N GLU A 198 -1.89 -6.13 24.07
CA GLU A 198 -3.11 -5.37 23.79
C GLU A 198 -4.35 -6.17 24.21
N LYS A 199 -5.34 -5.49 24.78
CA LYS A 199 -6.52 -6.16 25.33
C LYS A 199 -7.35 -6.77 24.19
N GLY A 200 -7.48 -8.10 24.20
CA GLY A 200 -8.22 -8.83 23.16
C GLY A 200 -7.35 -9.33 22.00
N ASP A 201 -6.04 -9.06 22.04
CA ASP A 201 -5.07 -9.56 21.08
C ASP A 201 -4.14 -10.59 21.74
N PRO A 202 -4.05 -11.85 21.24
CA PRO A 202 -3.14 -12.85 21.78
C PRO A 202 -1.65 -12.58 21.47
N CYS A 203 -1.33 -11.48 20.80
CA CYS A 203 0.04 -11.07 20.52
C CYS A 203 0.77 -10.58 21.78
N ILE A 204 1.92 -11.21 22.08
CA ILE A 204 2.84 -10.80 23.16
C ILE A 204 4.22 -10.63 22.55
N ILE A 205 4.82 -9.46 22.74
CA ILE A 205 6.17 -9.16 22.26
C ILE A 205 7.04 -8.63 23.39
N HIS A 206 8.19 -9.26 23.56
CA HIS A 206 9.23 -8.85 24.50
C HIS A 206 10.30 -8.04 23.78
N PHE A 207 10.63 -6.90 24.37
CA PHE A 207 11.70 -6.01 23.94
C PHE A 207 12.79 -6.01 25.01
N THR A 208 14.04 -6.22 24.60
CA THR A 208 15.20 -6.09 25.48
C THR A 208 16.25 -5.23 24.81
N ILE A 209 16.72 -4.19 25.50
CA ILE A 209 17.78 -3.31 25.00
C ILE A 209 19.10 -3.68 25.69
N THR A 210 20.14 -3.93 24.91
CA THR A 210 21.48 -4.20 25.39
C THR A 210 22.47 -3.30 24.64
N GLY A 211 23.03 -2.33 25.35
CA GLY A 211 23.85 -1.28 24.72
C GLY A 211 23.01 -0.48 23.71
N ASN A 212 23.37 -0.58 22.42
CA ASN A 212 22.67 0.09 21.32
C ASN A 212 21.78 -0.85 20.50
N VAL A 213 21.60 -2.10 20.93
CA VAL A 213 20.79 -3.09 20.20
C VAL A 213 19.47 -3.28 20.91
N ILE A 214 18.37 -3.28 20.16
CA ILE A 214 17.08 -3.76 20.64
C ILE A 214 16.79 -5.14 20.06
N ALA A 215 16.54 -6.09 20.96
CA ALA A 215 16.11 -7.44 20.65
C ALA A 215 14.60 -7.55 20.83
N ILE A 216 13.94 -8.17 19.86
CA ILE A 216 12.49 -8.38 19.82
C ILE A 216 12.25 -9.89 19.79
N LYS A 217 11.36 -10.36 20.66
CA LYS A 217 10.96 -11.77 20.73
C LYS A 217 9.45 -11.89 20.86
N GLU A 218 8.85 -12.66 19.97
CA GLU A 218 7.43 -13.01 20.01
C GLU A 218 7.19 -14.21 20.95
N GLU A 219 6.22 -14.10 21.87
CA GLU A 219 5.86 -15.17 22.83
C GLU A 219 4.33 -15.40 22.86
N GLY A 220 3.65 -15.19 21.72
CA GLY A 220 2.22 -15.38 21.53
C GLY A 220 1.88 -15.57 20.05
N ASN A 221 0.59 -15.49 19.68
CA ASN A 221 0.19 -15.54 18.28
C ASN A 221 -0.05 -14.12 17.75
N CYS A 222 0.95 -13.54 17.09
CA CYS A 222 0.83 -12.22 16.46
C CYS A 222 0.38 -12.25 15.00
N GLY A 223 -0.29 -13.33 14.55
CA GLY A 223 -0.73 -13.49 13.16
C GLY A 223 -1.67 -12.38 12.64
N ASN A 224 -2.26 -11.57 13.51
CA ASN A 224 -3.05 -10.39 13.10
C ASN A 224 -2.19 -9.22 12.61
N HIS A 225 -0.89 -9.22 12.91
CA HIS A 225 0.06 -8.13 12.64
C HIS A 225 1.14 -8.50 11.61
N ARG A 226 1.07 -9.72 11.06
CA ARG A 226 2.04 -10.27 10.11
C ARG A 226 1.47 -11.47 9.36
N ASN A 227 2.10 -11.87 8.26
CA ASN A 227 1.79 -13.15 7.61
C ASN A 227 2.05 -14.36 8.55
N MET A 228 1.29 -15.45 8.36
CA MET A 228 1.28 -16.63 9.25
C MET A 228 2.65 -17.31 9.44
N THR A 229 3.52 -17.27 8.43
CA THR A 229 4.82 -17.97 8.42
C THR A 229 5.99 -17.19 9.05
N CYS A 230 5.72 -15.96 9.53
CA CYS A 230 6.72 -15.01 9.99
C CYS A 230 6.76 -14.94 11.52
N TYR A 231 7.81 -14.39 12.13
CA TYR A 231 7.79 -14.08 13.57
C TYR A 231 8.48 -12.75 13.83
N PHE A 232 8.03 -12.01 14.84
CA PHE A 232 8.68 -10.80 15.37
C PHE A 232 9.93 -11.14 16.20
N ASN A 233 10.80 -11.99 15.65
CA ASN A 233 12.10 -12.33 16.21
C ASN A 233 13.18 -11.63 15.38
N ASP A 234 13.71 -10.53 15.89
CA ASP A 234 14.79 -9.79 15.22
C ASP A 234 15.57 -8.90 16.20
N ASN A 235 16.74 -8.43 15.74
CA ASN A 235 17.60 -7.49 16.45
C ASN A 235 17.90 -6.28 15.55
N TYR A 236 17.84 -5.08 16.14
CA TYR A 236 18.11 -3.84 15.42
C TYR A 236 19.11 -2.95 16.16
N ASP A 237 20.08 -2.43 15.43
CA ASP A 237 21.06 -1.46 15.93
C ASP A 237 20.51 -0.04 15.91
N LYS A 238 20.78 0.72 16.98
CA LYS A 238 20.41 2.13 17.09
C LYS A 238 21.15 2.95 16.04
N LYS A 239 20.42 3.67 15.19
CA LYS A 239 20.99 4.61 14.23
C LYS A 239 21.66 5.76 14.97
N LYS A 240 22.89 6.09 14.55
CA LYS A 240 23.56 7.31 14.99
C LYS A 240 22.78 8.52 14.50
N LYS A 241 22.47 9.47 15.38
CA LYS A 241 21.86 10.74 14.99
C LYS A 241 22.76 11.41 13.96
N ARG A 242 22.24 11.74 12.76
CA ARG A 242 22.96 12.58 11.81
C ARG A 242 23.14 13.95 12.47
N ASN A 243 24.37 14.35 12.74
CA ASN A 243 24.66 15.70 13.16
C ASN A 243 24.12 16.64 12.07
N LYS A 244 23.17 17.53 12.43
CA LYS A 244 22.78 18.61 11.54
C LYS A 244 24.05 19.40 11.25
N LYS A 245 24.51 19.38 9.99
CA LYS A 245 25.49 20.37 9.54
C LYS A 245 24.83 21.72 9.79
N LYS A 246 25.47 22.53 10.64
CA LYS A 246 25.11 23.93 10.86
C LYS A 246 25.22 24.69 9.55
#